data_AF-A0A1E3YDG2-F1
#
_entry.id   AF-A0A1E3YDG2-F1
#
_cell.length_a   1.000
_cell.length_b   1.000
_cell.length_c   1.000
_cell.angle_alpha   90.00
_cell.angle_beta   90.00
_cell.angle_gamma   90.00
#
_symmetry.space_group_name_H-M   'P 1'
#
loop_
_entity.id
_entity.type
_entity.pdbx_description
1 polymer ?
#
loop_
_entity_poly.entity_id
_entity_poly.type
_entity_poly.pdbx_seq_one_letter_code
_entity_poly.pdbx_strand_id
1 'polypeptide(L)'
;MLEYLEQLLVVLAIGSGVAILAKRINAPYNVALVVVGLLLVLMDVLPRTTMDPAVVLVLFLPILVFQGALSADDVSMKRAARPILALAVPGVAISLLATATIASWEIGLPFPVALLLGAVLAITDTVSVLLAFRSVRVPHKLAAIMEGESLFNDGTALVLVSVCATVVMQGYAEPAAIGRLLLVAIVAGVLLGAVGGTVGAFVLRHAPDDLTAILASLVAVFATSLLTEHLHGSAVIAVVVAGVMVGHEMRMRLEPSRVLALQGFWEVAAFVINVWLFLLVGIQLSGDMLVREAWPILLAVVALHAGRAVAVYLCFGALHLSGQGVPWRWQHVMVFGNVKGALSMAAVLALPHTIPYRERLIAIVFGVTLVTLLTQALPFRRFLTWLGVAGHADDPTVDESRAVLIAARRAQLELDHLLAAGLISRQEHAERRATYQRDIIGAERTLRRSGVDSHGDVVRPAILTAQKAAILDAARRGLITERTAGSYVAALDRQILEAGADEHLTEDAR
;
A
#
# COMPACT_ATOMS: atom_id res chain seq x y z
N MET A 1 -22.14 13.87 -26.95
CA MET A 1 -22.39 12.97 -25.80
C MET A 1 -22.35 11.51 -26.23
N LEU A 2 -23.15 11.09 -27.22
CA LEU A 2 -23.12 9.72 -27.76
C LEU A 2 -21.74 9.34 -28.33
N GLU A 3 -21.12 10.19 -29.15
CA GLU A 3 -19.76 9.95 -29.68
C GLU A 3 -18.71 9.76 -28.58
N TYR A 4 -18.76 10.55 -27.51
CA TYR A 4 -17.87 10.37 -26.36
C TYR A 4 -18.10 9.04 -25.64
N LEU A 5 -19.36 8.62 -25.50
CA LEU A 5 -19.71 7.34 -24.89
C LEU A 5 -19.26 6.16 -25.77
N GLU A 6 -19.39 6.27 -27.09
CA GLU A 6 -18.91 5.26 -28.04
C GLU A 6 -17.39 5.11 -27.97
N GLN A 7 -16.65 6.22 -27.98
CA GLN A 7 -15.19 6.21 -27.83
C GLN A 7 -14.77 5.59 -26.50
N LEU A 8 -15.47 5.94 -25.41
CA LEU A 8 -15.24 5.38 -24.08
C LEU A 8 -15.47 3.86 -24.06
N LEU A 9 -16.56 3.40 -24.65
CA LEU A 9 -16.89 1.99 -24.74
C LEU A 9 -15.88 1.21 -25.58
N VAL A 10 -15.41 1.79 -26.70
CA VAL A 10 -14.35 1.18 -27.53
C VAL A 10 -13.05 1.03 -26.72
N VAL A 11 -12.62 2.10 -26.04
CA VAL A 11 -11.43 2.10 -25.18
C VAL A 11 -11.57 1.03 -24.09
N LEU A 12 -12.70 0.97 -23.40
CA LEU A 12 -12.95 -0.01 -22.35
C LEU A 12 -13.02 -1.45 -22.89
N ALA A 13 -13.65 -1.66 -24.05
CA ALA A 13 -13.75 -2.96 -24.69
C ALA A 13 -12.36 -3.49 -25.11
N ILE A 14 -11.55 -2.65 -25.75
CA ILE A 14 -10.17 -2.98 -26.12
C ILE A 14 -9.36 -3.29 -24.86
N GLY A 15 -9.39 -2.39 -23.87
CA GLY A 15 -8.65 -2.58 -22.63
C GLY A 15 -9.03 -3.86 -21.87
N SER A 16 -10.32 -4.17 -21.83
CA SER A 16 -10.83 -5.42 -21.24
C SER A 16 -10.34 -6.64 -22.01
N GLY A 17 -10.42 -6.63 -23.35
CA GLY A 17 -9.91 -7.70 -24.20
C GLY A 17 -8.41 -7.95 -24.01
N VAL A 18 -7.61 -6.87 -23.97
CA VAL A 18 -6.16 -6.93 -23.72
C VAL A 18 -5.87 -7.50 -22.35
N ALA A 19 -6.56 -7.04 -21.31
CA ALA A 19 -6.35 -7.53 -19.96
C ALA A 19 -6.72 -9.01 -19.81
N ILE A 20 -7.83 -9.44 -20.42
CA ILE A 20 -8.23 -10.86 -20.44
C ILE A 20 -7.16 -11.71 -21.12
N LEU A 21 -6.66 -11.27 -22.29
CA LEU A 21 -5.63 -11.97 -23.03
C LEU A 21 -4.31 -12.04 -22.24
N ALA A 22 -3.90 -10.92 -21.63
CA ALA A 22 -2.70 -10.84 -20.79
C ALA A 22 -2.75 -11.81 -19.61
N LYS A 23 -3.90 -11.87 -18.92
CA LYS A 23 -4.12 -12.83 -17.82
C LYS A 23 -4.06 -14.28 -18.31
N ARG A 24 -4.61 -14.59 -19.49
CA ARG A 24 -4.52 -15.95 -20.06
C ARG A 24 -3.10 -16.42 -20.32
N ILE A 25 -2.19 -15.51 -20.69
CA ILE A 25 -0.78 -15.82 -20.94
C ILE A 25 0.13 -15.59 -19.70
N ASN A 26 -0.45 -15.34 -18.52
CA ASN A 26 0.26 -15.01 -17.28
C ASN A 26 1.21 -13.81 -17.39
N ALA A 27 0.87 -12.82 -18.22
CA ALA A 27 1.60 -11.56 -18.33
C ALA A 27 0.96 -10.47 -17.45
N PRO A 28 1.76 -9.53 -16.90
CA PRO A 28 1.20 -8.37 -16.20
C PRO A 28 0.34 -7.54 -17.16
N TYR A 29 -0.94 -7.35 -16.83
CA TYR A 29 -1.89 -6.70 -17.73
C TYR A 29 -1.56 -5.21 -17.97
N ASN A 30 -0.96 -4.50 -16.99
CA ASN A 30 -0.48 -3.13 -17.15
C ASN A 30 0.53 -3.02 -18.33
N VAL A 31 1.42 -4.00 -18.47
CA VAL A 31 2.39 -4.05 -19.58
C VAL A 31 1.65 -4.20 -20.91
N ALA A 32 0.69 -5.12 -20.99
CA ALA A 32 -0.07 -5.36 -22.21
C ALA A 32 -0.89 -4.14 -22.62
N LEU A 33 -1.53 -3.46 -21.66
CA LEU A 33 -2.29 -2.23 -21.88
C LEU A 33 -1.42 -1.11 -22.45
N VAL A 34 -0.21 -0.93 -21.90
CA VAL A 34 0.72 0.09 -22.40
C VAL A 34 1.19 -0.22 -23.82
N VAL A 35 1.55 -1.48 -24.10
CA VAL A 35 1.99 -1.89 -25.44
C VAL A 35 0.87 -1.70 -26.46
N VAL A 36 -0.36 -2.13 -26.13
CA VAL A 36 -1.50 -1.95 -27.02
C VAL A 36 -1.86 -0.48 -27.17
N GLY A 37 -1.82 0.30 -26.09
CA GLY A 37 -1.98 1.75 -26.14
C GLY A 37 -0.99 2.39 -27.10
N LEU A 38 0.30 2.04 -27.01
CA LEU A 38 1.34 2.52 -27.94
C LEU A 38 1.07 2.11 -29.39
N LEU A 39 0.65 0.86 -29.64
CA LEU A 39 0.32 0.40 -30.99
C LEU A 39 -0.87 1.17 -31.58
N LEU A 40 -1.93 1.37 -30.80
CA LEU A 40 -3.12 2.10 -31.25
C LEU A 40 -2.80 3.56 -31.59
N VAL A 41 -1.85 4.16 -30.87
CA VAL A 41 -1.33 5.50 -31.11
C VAL A 41 -0.53 5.56 -32.40
N LEU A 42 0.39 4.60 -32.60
CA LEU A 42 1.19 4.51 -33.82
C LEU A 42 0.33 4.26 -35.07
N MET A 43 -0.82 3.62 -34.90
CA MET A 43 -1.78 3.36 -35.97
C MET A 43 -2.79 4.51 -36.18
N ASP A 44 -2.74 5.58 -35.38
CA ASP A 44 -3.64 6.75 -35.43
C ASP A 44 -5.14 6.37 -35.37
N VAL A 45 -5.47 5.30 -34.65
CA VAL A 45 -6.84 4.73 -34.57
C VAL A 45 -7.68 5.41 -33.49
N LEU A 46 -7.03 6.07 -32.53
CA LEU A 46 -7.72 6.63 -31.36
C LEU A 46 -7.95 8.14 -31.48
N PRO A 47 -9.13 8.62 -31.07
CA PRO A 47 -9.46 10.05 -31.08
C PRO A 47 -8.70 10.78 -29.98
N ARG A 48 -8.10 11.92 -30.32
CA ARG A 48 -7.35 12.79 -29.37
C ARG A 48 -8.31 13.49 -28.42
N THR A 49 -8.64 12.85 -27.31
CA THR A 49 -9.45 13.44 -26.23
C THR A 49 -8.54 13.92 -25.10
N THR A 50 -8.57 15.22 -24.81
CA THR A 50 -7.88 15.79 -23.65
C THR A 50 -8.64 15.43 -22.38
N MET A 51 -7.93 14.99 -21.35
CA MET A 51 -8.52 14.74 -20.04
C MET A 51 -8.46 15.99 -19.18
N ASP A 52 -9.58 16.28 -18.50
CA ASP A 52 -9.63 17.30 -17.46
C ASP A 52 -8.81 16.83 -16.24
N PRO A 53 -7.75 17.56 -15.85
CA PRO A 53 -6.95 17.24 -14.67
C PRO A 53 -7.78 17.08 -13.40
N ALA A 54 -8.90 17.80 -13.27
CA ALA A 54 -9.78 17.72 -12.11
C ALA A 54 -10.42 16.34 -11.97
N VAL A 55 -10.78 15.69 -13.08
CA VAL A 55 -11.33 14.32 -13.05
C VAL A 55 -10.28 13.34 -12.52
N VAL A 56 -9.03 13.47 -12.95
CA VAL A 56 -7.95 12.58 -12.48
C VAL A 56 -7.70 12.80 -10.99
N LEU A 57 -7.63 14.06 -10.56
CA LEU A 57 -7.37 14.42 -9.17
C LEU A 57 -8.50 13.98 -8.22
N VAL A 58 -9.76 14.27 -8.57
CA VAL A 58 -10.91 14.11 -7.68
C VAL A 58 -11.54 12.71 -7.77
N LEU A 59 -11.49 12.08 -8.95
CA LEU A 59 -12.11 10.77 -9.17
C LEU A 59 -11.08 9.63 -9.14
N PHE A 60 -9.99 9.74 -9.91
CA PHE A 60 -9.10 8.60 -10.15
C PHE A 60 -8.15 8.36 -8.99
N LEU A 61 -7.47 9.41 -8.51
CA LEU A 61 -6.50 9.27 -7.42
C LEU A 61 -7.11 8.68 -6.14
N PRO A 62 -8.28 9.12 -5.64
CA PRO A 62 -8.87 8.54 -4.44
C PRO A 62 -9.19 7.06 -4.59
N ILE A 63 -9.67 6.63 -5.76
CA ILE A 63 -9.97 5.21 -6.02
C ILE A 63 -8.70 4.37 -5.96
N LEU A 64 -7.64 4.78 -6.68
CA LEU A 64 -6.39 4.02 -6.76
C LEU A 64 -5.70 3.91 -5.40
N VAL A 65 -5.62 5.04 -4.70
CA VAL A 65 -4.94 5.13 -3.41
C VAL A 65 -5.73 4.39 -2.33
N PHE A 66 -7.06 4.51 -2.32
CA PHE A 66 -7.90 3.78 -1.38
C PHE A 66 -7.83 2.27 -1.60
N GLN A 67 -7.87 1.80 -2.85
CA GLN A 67 -7.77 0.37 -3.15
C GLN A 67 -6.45 -0.23 -2.63
N GLY A 68 -5.33 0.47 -2.84
CA GLY A 68 -4.03 0.07 -2.29
C GLY A 68 -4.03 0.04 -0.76
N ALA A 69 -4.52 1.12 -0.13
CA ALA A 69 -4.58 1.24 1.33
C ALA A 69 -5.51 0.20 1.99
N LEU A 70 -6.66 -0.09 1.38
CA LEU A 70 -7.63 -1.07 1.85
C LEU A 70 -7.05 -2.49 1.86
N SER A 71 -6.20 -2.80 0.87
CA SER A 71 -5.60 -4.12 0.67
C SER A 71 -4.36 -4.37 1.53
N ALA A 72 -3.75 -3.31 2.06
CA ALA A 72 -2.48 -3.37 2.77
C ALA A 72 -2.51 -4.21 4.06
N ASP A 73 -1.52 -5.09 4.25
CA ASP A 73 -1.33 -5.87 5.48
C ASP A 73 -0.71 -5.02 6.61
N ASP A 74 -1.58 -4.35 7.37
CA ASP A 74 -1.18 -3.44 8.44
C ASP A 74 -0.39 -4.13 9.57
N VAL A 75 -0.61 -5.43 9.81
CA VAL A 75 0.09 -6.19 10.85
C VAL A 75 1.54 -6.45 10.44
N SER A 76 1.75 -6.93 9.23
CA SER A 76 3.10 -7.18 8.71
C SER A 76 3.88 -5.88 8.48
N MET A 77 3.20 -4.82 8.04
CA MET A 77 3.80 -3.50 7.89
C MET A 77 4.27 -2.92 9.23
N LYS A 78 3.47 -3.05 10.31
CA LYS A 78 3.89 -2.62 11.66
C LYS A 78 5.17 -3.32 12.11
N ARG A 79 5.33 -4.62 11.83
CA ARG A 79 6.55 -5.38 12.12
C ARG A 79 7.76 -4.95 11.29
N ALA A 80 7.52 -4.38 10.11
CA ALA A 80 8.55 -3.88 9.19
C ALA A 80 8.62 -2.34 9.15
N ALA A 81 8.05 -1.64 10.14
CA ALA A 81 7.84 -0.20 10.08
C ALA A 81 9.13 0.61 9.92
N ARG A 82 10.22 0.19 10.57
CA ARG A 82 11.51 0.90 10.51
C ARG A 82 12.11 0.92 9.09
N PRO A 83 12.32 -0.23 8.41
CA PRO A 83 12.69 -0.25 6.99
C PRO A 83 11.75 0.54 6.08
N ILE A 84 10.43 0.43 6.31
CA ILE A 84 9.42 1.12 5.50
C ILE A 84 9.57 2.64 5.65
N LEU A 85 9.59 3.16 6.88
CA LEU A 85 9.69 4.59 7.16
C LEU A 85 11.04 5.18 6.71
N ALA A 86 12.12 4.41 6.81
CA ALA A 86 13.44 4.84 6.33
C ALA A 86 13.44 5.06 4.80
N LEU A 87 12.68 4.28 4.03
CA LEU A 87 12.55 4.52 2.60
C LEU A 87 11.47 5.55 2.26
N ALA A 88 10.31 5.48 2.91
CA ALA A 88 9.15 6.31 2.59
C ALA A 88 9.34 7.80 2.94
N VAL A 89 10.25 8.14 3.86
CA VAL A 89 10.51 9.54 4.24
C VAL A 89 11.85 10.04 3.68
N PRO A 90 13.03 9.69 4.23
CA PRO A 90 14.28 10.21 3.69
C PRO A 90 14.63 9.57 2.33
N GLY A 91 14.28 8.31 2.10
CA GLY A 91 14.55 7.66 0.81
C GLY A 91 13.83 8.33 -0.37
N VAL A 92 12.58 8.77 -0.18
CA VAL A 92 11.82 9.55 -1.18
C VAL A 92 12.49 10.89 -1.45
N ALA A 93 12.87 11.62 -0.41
CA ALA A 93 13.57 12.90 -0.56
C ALA A 93 14.90 12.75 -1.31
N ILE A 94 15.70 11.73 -0.96
CA ILE A 94 16.97 11.43 -1.63
C ILE A 94 16.73 11.07 -3.11
N SER A 95 15.78 10.16 -3.38
CA SER A 95 15.47 9.72 -4.75
C SER A 95 14.98 10.89 -5.62
N LEU A 96 14.10 11.73 -5.07
CA LEU A 96 13.57 12.91 -5.72
C LEU A 96 14.69 13.91 -6.03
N LEU A 97 15.50 14.29 -5.04
CA LEU A 97 16.57 15.27 -5.23
C LEU A 97 17.63 14.78 -6.22
N ALA A 98 18.01 13.51 -6.15
CA ALA A 98 18.93 12.90 -7.11
C ALA A 98 18.35 12.94 -8.54
N THR A 99 17.09 12.52 -8.70
CA THR A 99 16.39 12.55 -10.00
C THR A 99 16.28 13.98 -10.54
N ALA A 100 15.90 14.94 -9.69
CA ALA A 100 15.76 16.35 -10.06
C ALA A 100 17.08 16.99 -10.47
N THR A 101 18.17 16.69 -9.75
CA THR A 101 19.51 17.22 -10.05
C THR A 101 19.98 16.75 -11.43
N ILE A 102 19.88 15.43 -11.69
CA ILE A 102 20.27 14.85 -12.97
C ILE A 102 19.36 15.37 -14.09
N ALA A 103 18.05 15.44 -13.87
CA ALA A 103 17.10 15.95 -14.86
C ALA A 103 17.33 17.44 -15.17
N SER A 104 17.71 18.24 -14.17
CA SER A 104 17.98 19.66 -14.41
C SER A 104 19.23 19.88 -15.26
N TRP A 105 20.30 19.13 -14.98
CA TRP A 105 21.56 19.25 -15.72
C TRP A 105 21.51 18.61 -17.10
N GLU A 106 21.01 17.38 -17.22
CA GLU A 106 21.12 16.59 -18.46
C GLU A 106 19.91 16.77 -19.40
N ILE A 107 18.70 16.97 -18.85
CA ILE A 107 17.46 17.11 -19.63
C ILE A 107 17.17 18.60 -19.93
N GLY A 108 17.83 19.52 -19.23
CA GLY A 108 17.68 20.96 -19.40
C GLY A 108 16.37 21.51 -18.82
N LEU A 109 15.78 20.82 -17.83
CA LEU A 109 14.59 21.32 -17.13
C LEU A 109 14.98 22.36 -16.07
N PRO A 110 14.22 23.46 -15.91
CA PRO A 110 14.38 24.32 -14.76
C PRO A 110 14.26 23.51 -13.47
N PHE A 111 15.11 23.78 -12.48
CA PHE A 111 15.18 22.97 -11.26
C PHE A 111 13.81 22.74 -10.57
N PRO A 112 12.90 23.74 -10.46
CA PRO A 112 11.56 23.50 -9.91
C PRO A 112 10.72 22.49 -10.72
N VAL A 113 10.84 22.51 -12.05
CA VAL A 113 10.18 21.55 -12.94
C VAL A 113 10.82 20.17 -12.84
N ALA A 114 12.15 20.11 -12.66
CA ALA A 114 12.87 18.87 -12.42
C ALA A 114 12.52 18.25 -11.05
N LEU A 115 12.30 19.07 -10.01
CA LEU A 115 11.76 18.63 -8.71
C LEU A 115 10.36 18.05 -8.87
N LEU A 116 9.49 18.69 -9.65
CA LEU A 116 8.17 18.18 -9.96
C LEU A 116 8.24 16.83 -10.70
N LEU A 117 9.13 16.69 -11.69
CA LEU A 117 9.39 15.42 -12.36
C LEU A 117 9.87 14.35 -11.36
N GLY A 118 10.82 14.69 -10.50
CA GLY A 118 11.32 13.81 -9.44
C GLY A 118 10.23 13.37 -8.47
N ALA A 119 9.29 14.25 -8.10
CA ALA A 119 8.15 13.93 -7.26
C ALA A 119 7.18 12.96 -7.94
N VAL A 120 6.84 13.19 -9.21
CA VAL A 120 5.98 12.28 -9.99
C VAL A 120 6.65 10.91 -10.15
N LEU A 121 7.95 10.90 -10.47
CA LEU A 121 8.73 9.68 -10.63
C LEU A 121 9.10 9.02 -9.30
N ALA A 122 8.83 9.62 -8.14
CA ALA A 122 8.98 8.96 -6.86
C ALA A 122 7.88 7.91 -6.64
N ILE A 123 6.67 8.16 -7.13
CA ILE A 123 5.52 7.23 -7.09
C ILE A 123 5.90 5.89 -7.72
N THR A 124 5.55 4.77 -7.10
CA THR A 124 5.91 3.41 -7.54
C THR A 124 4.68 2.54 -7.77
N ASP A 125 4.73 1.64 -8.75
CA ASP A 125 3.70 0.62 -8.96
C ASP A 125 4.20 -0.73 -8.46
N THR A 126 3.75 -1.10 -7.26
CA THR A 126 4.07 -2.40 -6.67
C THR A 126 3.15 -3.52 -7.12
N VAL A 127 2.06 -3.26 -7.85
CA VAL A 127 1.13 -4.32 -8.27
C VAL A 127 1.84 -5.36 -9.14
N SER A 128 2.66 -4.91 -10.10
CA SER A 128 3.44 -5.80 -10.97
C SER A 128 4.48 -6.61 -10.21
N VAL A 129 5.11 -5.99 -9.20
CA VAL A 129 6.12 -6.61 -8.33
C VAL A 129 5.50 -7.66 -7.41
N LEU A 130 4.39 -7.32 -6.77
CA LEU A 130 3.65 -8.22 -5.88
C LEU A 130 3.02 -9.40 -6.64
N LEU A 131 2.59 -9.19 -7.89
CA LEU A 131 2.16 -10.30 -8.75
C LEU A 131 3.31 -11.29 -9.01
N ALA A 132 4.51 -10.79 -9.27
CA ALA A 132 5.69 -11.62 -9.44
C ALA A 132 6.09 -12.34 -8.14
N PHE A 133 5.94 -11.70 -6.97
CA PHE A 133 6.10 -12.34 -5.65
C PHE A 133 5.09 -13.47 -5.41
N ARG A 134 3.85 -13.37 -5.91
CA ARG A 134 2.90 -14.49 -5.84
C ARG A 134 3.33 -15.68 -6.70
N SER A 135 4.02 -15.42 -7.81
CA SER A 135 4.52 -16.47 -8.70
C SER A 135 5.83 -17.13 -8.23
N VAL A 136 6.56 -16.48 -7.32
CA VAL A 136 7.84 -16.91 -6.77
C VAL A 136 7.83 -16.66 -5.29
N ARG A 137 7.74 -17.71 -4.47
CA ARG A 137 7.64 -17.58 -3.01
C ARG A 137 8.82 -16.76 -2.46
N VAL A 138 8.53 -15.55 -1.97
CA VAL A 138 9.47 -14.62 -1.32
C VAL A 138 9.16 -14.50 0.16
N PRO A 139 10.12 -14.09 1.01
CA PRO A 139 9.88 -13.87 2.43
C PRO A 139 8.75 -12.85 2.68
N HIS A 140 7.84 -13.15 3.62
CA HIS A 140 6.70 -12.27 3.95
C HIS A 140 7.14 -10.86 4.36
N LYS A 141 8.26 -10.77 5.09
CA LYS A 141 8.87 -9.49 5.49
C LYS A 141 9.31 -8.65 4.29
N LEU A 142 9.85 -9.24 3.23
CA LEU A 142 10.24 -8.52 2.01
C LEU A 142 9.00 -7.99 1.28
N ALA A 143 7.96 -8.81 1.15
CA ALA A 143 6.69 -8.39 0.56
C ALA A 143 6.08 -7.21 1.34
N ALA A 144 6.05 -7.30 2.68
CA ALA A 144 5.54 -6.24 3.54
C ALA A 144 6.38 -4.94 3.45
N ILE A 145 7.72 -5.04 3.34
CA ILE A 145 8.57 -3.86 3.12
C ILE A 145 8.26 -3.22 1.77
N MET A 146 8.13 -4.00 0.70
CA MET A 146 7.85 -3.50 -0.64
C MET A 146 6.46 -2.84 -0.72
N GLU A 147 5.43 -3.52 -0.23
CA GLU A 147 4.04 -3.03 -0.23
C GLU A 147 3.91 -1.78 0.64
N GLY A 148 4.47 -1.81 1.85
CA GLY A 148 4.41 -0.68 2.77
C GLY A 148 5.20 0.53 2.28
N GLU A 149 6.39 0.32 1.72
CA GLU A 149 7.18 1.39 1.14
C GLU A 149 6.43 2.08 0.00
N SER A 150 5.86 1.33 -0.95
CA SER A 150 5.07 1.93 -2.03
C SER A 150 3.86 2.69 -1.50
N LEU A 151 3.09 2.13 -0.57
CA LEU A 151 1.90 2.81 -0.06
C LEU A 151 2.21 4.17 0.59
N PHE A 152 3.23 4.22 1.44
CA PHE A 152 3.62 5.46 2.12
C PHE A 152 4.41 6.41 1.20
N ASN A 153 5.24 5.87 0.30
CA ASN A 153 5.94 6.63 -0.73
C ASN A 153 4.95 7.31 -1.66
N ASP A 154 3.95 6.60 -2.18
CA ASP A 154 2.92 7.13 -3.07
C ASP A 154 2.16 8.31 -2.43
N GLY A 155 1.77 8.15 -1.16
CA GLY A 155 1.15 9.23 -0.39
C GLY A 155 2.05 10.45 -0.21
N THR A 156 3.32 10.22 0.14
CA THR A 156 4.32 11.29 0.34
C THR A 156 4.68 11.98 -0.97
N ALA A 157 4.89 11.22 -2.03
CA ALA A 157 5.23 11.70 -3.37
C ALA A 157 4.11 12.54 -3.97
N LEU A 158 2.83 12.13 -3.82
CA LEU A 158 1.71 12.94 -4.29
C LEU A 158 1.59 14.29 -3.56
N VAL A 159 1.91 14.36 -2.26
CA VAL A 159 2.01 15.64 -1.55
C VAL A 159 3.12 16.50 -2.15
N LEU A 160 4.29 15.89 -2.40
CA LEU A 160 5.43 16.57 -3.01
C LEU A 160 5.11 17.05 -4.44
N VAL A 161 4.30 16.31 -5.21
CA VAL A 161 3.81 16.74 -6.53
C VAL A 161 3.00 18.03 -6.40
N SER A 162 2.01 18.09 -5.50
CA SER A 162 1.18 19.29 -5.28
C SER A 162 1.99 20.50 -4.83
N VAL A 163 2.96 20.29 -3.93
CA VAL A 163 3.86 21.36 -3.46
C VAL A 163 4.79 21.84 -4.58
N CYS A 164 5.42 20.92 -5.32
CA CYS A 164 6.29 21.28 -6.44
C CYS A 164 5.52 21.99 -7.56
N ALA A 165 4.29 21.55 -7.87
CA ALA A 165 3.43 22.22 -8.84
C ALA A 165 3.12 23.66 -8.41
N THR A 166 2.83 23.88 -7.13
CA THR A 166 2.60 25.22 -6.56
C THR A 166 3.82 26.11 -6.70
N VAL A 167 5.01 25.61 -6.36
CA VAL A 167 6.29 26.35 -6.50
C VAL A 167 6.56 26.70 -7.96
N VAL A 168 6.33 25.76 -8.89
CA VAL A 168 6.47 25.98 -10.33
C VAL A 168 5.53 27.08 -10.82
N MET A 169 4.27 27.08 -10.37
CA MET A 169 3.29 28.11 -10.75
C MET A 169 3.59 29.49 -10.18
N GLN A 170 4.09 29.55 -8.94
CA GLN A 170 4.44 30.80 -8.27
C GLN A 170 5.74 31.41 -8.79
N GLY A 171 6.65 30.58 -9.32
CA GLY A 171 7.94 31.03 -9.88
C GLY A 171 9.00 31.37 -8.84
N TYR A 172 8.70 31.29 -7.54
CA TYR A 172 9.65 31.43 -6.46
C TYR A 172 9.37 30.40 -5.35
N ALA A 173 10.40 30.08 -4.57
CA ALA A 173 10.32 29.13 -3.47
C ALA A 173 10.66 29.85 -2.16
N GLU A 174 9.67 30.07 -1.30
CA GLU A 174 9.89 30.54 0.06
C GLU A 174 9.95 29.32 1.01
N PRO A 175 11.10 28.97 1.60
CA PRO A 175 11.26 27.74 2.38
C PRO A 175 10.28 27.64 3.57
N ALA A 176 10.01 28.77 4.24
CA ALA A 176 9.07 28.81 5.36
C ALA A 176 7.62 28.54 4.91
N ALA A 177 7.21 29.09 3.76
CA ALA A 177 5.89 28.83 3.19
C ALA A 177 5.75 27.38 2.74
N ILE A 178 6.78 26.81 2.12
CA ILE A 178 6.82 25.40 1.71
C ILE A 178 6.73 24.47 2.92
N GLY A 179 7.52 24.74 3.96
CA GLY A 179 7.50 23.97 5.21
C GLY A 179 6.12 24.01 5.88
N ARG A 180 5.48 25.19 5.92
CA ARG A 180 4.12 25.36 6.43
C ARG A 180 3.10 24.61 5.57
N LEU A 181 3.20 24.69 4.24
CA LEU A 181 2.30 23.99 3.32
C LEU A 181 2.39 22.47 3.50
N LEU A 182 3.61 21.92 3.57
CA LEU A 182 3.84 20.51 3.83
C LEU A 182 3.29 20.08 5.18
N LEU A 183 3.56 20.85 6.24
CA LEU A 183 3.08 20.55 7.58
C LEU A 183 1.55 20.52 7.63
N VAL A 184 0.88 21.54 7.09
CA VAL A 184 -0.58 21.60 7.03
C VAL A 184 -1.14 20.44 6.20
N ALA A 185 -0.57 20.19 5.02
CA ALA A 185 -1.01 19.11 4.14
C ALA A 185 -0.94 17.74 4.83
N ILE A 186 0.16 17.45 5.52
CA ILE A 186 0.38 16.18 6.23
C ILE A 186 -0.53 16.09 7.47
N VAL A 187 -0.51 17.10 8.35
CA VAL A 187 -1.27 17.05 9.61
C VAL A 187 -2.77 17.02 9.36
N ALA A 188 -3.30 17.89 8.52
CA ALA A 188 -4.72 17.89 8.18
C ALA A 188 -5.11 16.60 7.45
N GLY A 189 -4.27 16.10 6.54
CA GLY A 189 -4.49 14.82 5.87
C GLY A 189 -4.58 13.65 6.85
N VAL A 190 -3.63 13.52 7.78
CA VAL A 190 -3.64 12.45 8.79
C VAL A 190 -4.86 12.56 9.70
N LEU A 191 -5.17 13.75 10.23
CA LEU A 191 -6.29 13.94 11.14
C LEU A 191 -7.63 13.66 10.49
N LEU A 192 -7.88 14.23 9.30
CA LEU A 192 -9.14 14.03 8.57
C LEU A 192 -9.26 12.62 8.02
N GLY A 193 -8.15 12.00 7.61
CA GLY A 193 -8.11 10.59 7.25
C GLY A 193 -8.43 9.68 8.43
N ALA A 194 -7.94 9.99 9.63
CA ALA A 194 -8.25 9.22 10.83
C ALA A 194 -9.74 9.33 11.23
N VAL A 195 -10.31 10.54 11.13
CA VAL A 195 -11.74 10.77 11.32
C VAL A 195 -12.56 10.01 10.28
N GLY A 196 -12.23 10.18 8.99
CA GLY A 196 -12.90 9.51 7.87
C GLY A 196 -12.81 7.98 7.96
N GLY A 197 -11.66 7.45 8.35
CA GLY A 197 -11.45 6.03 8.58
C GLY A 197 -12.26 5.49 9.75
N THR A 198 -12.32 6.22 10.87
CA THR A 198 -13.11 5.83 12.05
C THR A 198 -14.60 5.84 11.74
N VAL A 199 -15.10 6.92 11.12
CA VAL A 199 -16.50 7.06 10.70
C VAL A 199 -16.84 6.00 9.65
N GLY A 200 -15.99 5.82 8.64
CA GLY A 200 -16.17 4.81 7.60
C GLY A 200 -16.24 3.40 8.19
N ALA A 201 -15.32 3.03 9.08
CA ALA A 201 -15.33 1.74 9.75
C ALA A 201 -16.58 1.55 10.61
N PHE A 202 -17.03 2.61 11.32
CA PHE A 202 -18.28 2.56 12.08
C PHE A 202 -19.49 2.31 11.18
N VAL A 203 -19.60 3.05 10.07
CA VAL A 203 -20.72 2.91 9.12
C VAL A 203 -20.72 1.53 8.47
N LEU A 204 -19.56 1.04 8.01
CA LEU A 204 -19.46 -0.28 7.36
C LEU A 204 -19.89 -1.44 8.27
N ARG A 205 -19.66 -1.32 9.59
CA ARG A 205 -20.12 -2.32 10.56
C ARG A 205 -21.63 -2.35 10.74
N HIS A 206 -22.27 -1.19 10.62
CA HIS A 206 -23.72 -1.06 10.78
C HIS A 206 -24.47 -1.17 9.44
N ALA A 207 -23.76 -1.34 8.33
CA ALA A 207 -24.37 -1.60 7.03
C ALA A 207 -25.11 -2.95 7.08
N PRO A 208 -26.40 -2.98 6.69
CA PRO A 208 -27.23 -4.18 6.79
C PRO A 208 -26.81 -5.26 5.78
N ASP A 209 -26.31 -4.85 4.61
CA ASP A 209 -25.95 -5.72 3.51
C ASP A 209 -24.69 -5.21 2.77
N ASP A 210 -24.16 -6.04 1.88
CA ASP A 210 -22.90 -5.79 1.18
C ASP A 210 -22.99 -4.63 0.16
N LEU A 211 -24.14 -4.45 -0.49
CA LEU A 211 -24.35 -3.35 -1.45
C LEU A 211 -24.35 -2.00 -0.71
N THR A 212 -25.04 -1.93 0.42
CA THR A 212 -25.05 -0.74 1.27
C THR A 212 -23.66 -0.46 1.87
N ALA A 213 -22.90 -1.50 2.22
CA ALA A 213 -21.51 -1.34 2.67
C ALA A 213 -20.59 -0.78 1.57
N ILE A 214 -20.74 -1.27 0.32
CA ILE A 214 -20.00 -0.75 -0.84
C ILE A 214 -20.33 0.73 -1.06
N LEU A 215 -21.63 1.09 -1.10
CA LEU A 215 -22.06 2.48 -1.27
C LEU A 215 -21.51 3.37 -0.14
N ALA A 216 -21.60 2.92 1.10
CA ALA A 216 -21.05 3.65 2.24
C ALA A 216 -19.52 3.86 2.12
N SER A 217 -18.79 2.84 1.64
CA SER A 217 -17.35 2.97 1.41
C SER A 217 -17.04 4.00 0.32
N LEU A 218 -17.83 4.03 -0.76
CA LEU A 218 -17.68 5.01 -1.84
C LEU A 218 -17.85 6.44 -1.31
N VAL A 219 -18.92 6.68 -0.55
CA VAL A 219 -19.19 7.97 0.08
C VAL A 219 -18.06 8.34 1.06
N ALA A 220 -17.61 7.39 1.89
CA ALA A 220 -16.55 7.64 2.86
C ALA A 220 -15.25 8.08 2.18
N VAL A 221 -14.86 7.45 1.07
CA VAL A 221 -13.64 7.81 0.32
C VAL A 221 -13.74 9.20 -0.27
N PHE A 222 -14.79 9.48 -1.05
CA PHE A 222 -14.91 10.78 -1.71
C PHE A 222 -15.18 11.91 -0.72
N ALA A 223 -15.99 11.69 0.32
CA ALA A 223 -16.19 12.68 1.37
C ALA A 223 -14.89 13.00 2.09
N THR A 224 -14.09 11.99 2.46
CA THR A 224 -12.78 12.19 3.11
C THR A 224 -11.85 12.98 2.20
N SER A 225 -11.78 12.63 0.91
CA SER A 225 -10.95 13.33 -0.07
C SER A 225 -11.35 14.80 -0.21
N LEU A 226 -12.62 15.08 -0.50
CA LEU A 226 -13.14 16.42 -0.76
C LEU A 226 -13.08 17.33 0.46
N LEU A 227 -13.46 16.83 1.64
CA LEU A 227 -13.39 17.60 2.89
C LEU A 227 -11.95 17.96 3.24
N THR A 228 -11.00 17.05 2.98
CA THR A 228 -9.59 17.30 3.22
C THR A 228 -9.04 18.37 2.29
N GLU A 229 -9.40 18.31 1.00
CA GLU A 229 -9.00 19.32 0.02
C GLU A 229 -9.54 20.72 0.36
N HIS A 230 -10.81 20.81 0.78
CA HIS A 230 -11.40 22.06 1.25
C HIS A 230 -10.70 22.66 2.48
N LEU A 231 -10.06 21.83 3.29
CA LEU A 231 -9.30 22.23 4.48
C LEU A 231 -7.80 22.38 4.19
N HIS A 232 -7.41 22.44 2.90
CA HIS A 232 -6.02 22.55 2.44
C HIS A 232 -5.11 21.40 2.92
N GLY A 233 -5.69 20.27 3.31
CA GLY A 233 -4.98 19.05 3.64
C GLY A 233 -4.63 18.23 2.39
N SER A 234 -3.75 17.23 2.54
CA SER A 234 -3.51 16.25 1.49
C SER A 234 -4.63 15.21 1.44
N ALA A 235 -5.52 15.35 0.46
CA ALA A 235 -6.61 14.40 0.20
C ALA A 235 -6.08 12.96 0.03
N VAL A 236 -4.92 12.80 -0.62
CA VAL A 236 -4.26 11.51 -0.80
C VAL A 236 -3.87 10.89 0.54
N ILE A 237 -3.19 11.64 1.43
CA ILE A 237 -2.83 11.14 2.76
C ILE A 237 -4.10 10.77 3.54
N ALA A 238 -5.14 11.60 3.49
CA ALA A 238 -6.38 11.32 4.19
C ALA A 238 -7.04 10.02 3.71
N VAL A 239 -7.07 9.79 2.40
CA VAL A 239 -7.61 8.56 1.82
C VAL A 239 -6.74 7.35 2.14
N VAL A 240 -5.41 7.46 2.15
CA VAL A 240 -4.52 6.36 2.61
C VAL A 240 -4.82 6.00 4.06
N VAL A 241 -4.83 6.99 4.95
CA VAL A 241 -5.07 6.76 6.39
C VAL A 241 -6.45 6.15 6.61
N ALA A 242 -7.48 6.69 5.96
CA ALA A 242 -8.82 6.14 6.01
C ALA A 242 -8.88 4.70 5.49
N GLY A 243 -8.23 4.42 4.35
CA GLY A 243 -8.19 3.09 3.73
C GLY A 243 -7.48 2.05 4.59
N VAL A 244 -6.34 2.39 5.21
CA VAL A 244 -5.64 1.47 6.12
C VAL A 244 -6.49 1.17 7.35
N MET A 245 -7.15 2.18 7.94
CA MET A 245 -8.01 2.00 9.11
C MET A 245 -9.27 1.18 8.78
N VAL A 246 -9.93 1.48 7.67
CA VAL A 246 -11.09 0.72 7.20
C VAL A 246 -10.69 -0.71 6.84
N GLY A 247 -9.56 -0.90 6.17
CA GLY A 247 -9.04 -2.23 5.81
C GLY A 247 -8.73 -3.09 7.02
N HIS A 248 -8.13 -2.50 8.05
CA HIS A 248 -7.89 -3.18 9.33
C HIS A 248 -9.21 -3.62 10.00
N GLU A 249 -10.16 -2.70 10.13
CA GLU A 249 -11.45 -2.98 10.76
C GLU A 249 -12.30 -3.99 9.95
N MET A 250 -12.23 -3.92 8.62
CA MET A 250 -12.85 -4.89 7.71
C MET A 250 -12.35 -6.31 7.98
N ARG A 251 -11.02 -6.51 8.04
CA ARG A 251 -10.42 -7.83 8.26
C ARG A 251 -10.65 -8.38 9.67
N MET A 252 -10.73 -7.50 10.67
CA MET A 252 -10.87 -7.91 12.07
C MET A 252 -12.31 -8.18 12.48
N ARG A 253 -13.30 -7.51 11.86
CA ARG A 253 -14.66 -7.46 12.42
C ARG A 253 -15.80 -7.71 11.44
N LEU A 254 -15.58 -7.66 10.13
CA LEU A 254 -16.62 -7.94 9.14
C LEU A 254 -16.63 -9.42 8.75
N GLU A 255 -17.75 -9.88 8.22
CA GLU A 255 -17.90 -11.23 7.68
C GLU A 255 -17.04 -11.42 6.42
N PRO A 256 -16.45 -12.61 6.18
CA PRO A 256 -15.57 -12.85 5.04
C PRO A 256 -16.19 -12.55 3.67
N SER A 257 -17.50 -12.82 3.50
CA SER A 257 -18.26 -12.49 2.29
C SER A 257 -18.25 -10.99 2.00
N ARG A 258 -18.49 -10.17 3.03
CA ARG A 258 -18.48 -8.71 2.95
C ARG A 258 -17.09 -8.16 2.67
N VAL A 259 -16.06 -8.74 3.30
CA VAL A 259 -14.66 -8.41 3.02
C VAL A 259 -14.35 -8.63 1.53
N LEU A 260 -14.74 -9.78 1.00
CA LEU A 260 -14.51 -10.14 -0.40
C LEU A 260 -15.31 -9.23 -1.36
N ALA A 261 -16.54 -8.87 -1.01
CA ALA A 261 -17.37 -7.97 -1.80
C ALA A 261 -16.76 -6.57 -1.89
N LEU A 262 -16.32 -6.00 -0.75
CA LEU A 262 -15.65 -4.70 -0.69
C LEU A 262 -14.32 -4.71 -1.47
N GLN A 263 -13.46 -5.70 -1.21
CA GLN A 263 -12.18 -5.83 -1.93
C GLN A 263 -12.42 -5.99 -3.43
N GLY A 264 -13.32 -6.88 -3.84
CA GLY A 264 -13.64 -7.11 -5.25
C GLY A 264 -14.17 -5.86 -5.94
N PHE A 265 -15.04 -5.08 -5.29
CA PHE A 265 -15.53 -3.81 -5.84
C PHE A 265 -14.39 -2.82 -6.08
N TRP A 266 -13.54 -2.58 -5.06
CA TRP A 266 -12.45 -1.62 -5.17
C TRP A 266 -11.35 -2.08 -6.14
N GLU A 267 -11.08 -3.39 -6.22
CA GLU A 267 -10.20 -3.97 -7.25
C GLU A 267 -10.74 -3.73 -8.66
N VAL A 268 -12.04 -3.93 -8.89
CA VAL A 268 -12.67 -3.67 -10.20
C VAL A 268 -12.63 -2.18 -10.52
N ALA A 269 -12.94 -1.30 -9.56
CA ALA A 269 -12.86 0.14 -9.75
C ALA A 269 -11.45 0.59 -10.12
N ALA A 270 -10.43 0.19 -9.35
CA ALA A 270 -9.03 0.50 -9.65
C ALA A 270 -8.59 -0.09 -10.98
N PHE A 271 -9.03 -1.30 -11.32
CA PHE A 271 -8.74 -1.93 -12.61
C PHE A 271 -9.30 -1.11 -13.78
N VAL A 272 -10.55 -0.66 -13.71
CA VAL A 272 -11.16 0.19 -14.75
C VAL A 272 -10.39 1.50 -14.89
N ILE A 273 -10.07 2.16 -13.77
CA ILE A 273 -9.27 3.40 -13.78
C ILE A 273 -7.88 3.17 -14.38
N ASN A 274 -7.21 2.07 -14.07
CA ASN A 274 -5.90 1.71 -14.64
C ASN A 274 -5.98 1.51 -16.16
N VAL A 275 -6.98 0.76 -16.63
CA VAL A 275 -7.23 0.57 -18.08
C VAL A 275 -7.42 1.92 -18.76
N TRP A 276 -8.23 2.78 -18.16
CA TRP A 276 -8.48 4.11 -18.70
C TRP A 276 -7.21 4.95 -18.73
N LEU A 277 -6.47 5.05 -17.63
CA LEU A 277 -5.24 5.84 -17.55
C LEU A 277 -4.21 5.41 -18.59
N PHE A 278 -3.96 4.10 -18.73
CA PHE A 278 -2.97 3.62 -19.68
C PHE A 278 -3.38 3.85 -21.14
N LEU A 279 -4.66 3.69 -21.47
CA LEU A 279 -5.14 3.96 -22.83
C LEU A 279 -5.18 5.46 -23.12
N LEU A 280 -5.67 6.28 -22.19
CA LEU A 280 -5.78 7.73 -22.34
C LEU A 280 -4.42 8.41 -22.46
N VAL A 281 -3.42 7.96 -21.71
CA VAL A 281 -2.08 8.52 -21.91
C VAL A 281 -1.53 8.13 -23.27
N GLY A 282 -1.76 6.89 -23.72
CA GLY A 282 -1.44 6.49 -25.09
C GLY A 282 -1.98 7.53 -26.06
N ILE A 283 -3.30 7.78 -26.03
CA ILE A 283 -3.99 8.73 -26.91
C ILE A 283 -3.39 10.15 -26.90
N GLN A 284 -2.96 10.63 -25.73
CA GLN A 284 -2.44 11.99 -25.59
C GLN A 284 -1.01 12.14 -26.11
N LEU A 285 -0.32 11.04 -26.37
CA LEU A 285 1.05 11.05 -26.86
C LEU A 285 1.08 10.83 -28.36
N SER A 286 1.92 11.59 -29.03
CA SER A 286 2.22 11.35 -30.43
C SER A 286 3.54 10.58 -30.56
N GLY A 287 3.61 9.69 -31.55
CA GLY A 287 4.81 8.88 -31.79
C GLY A 287 6.06 9.75 -32.03
N ASP A 288 5.90 10.89 -32.69
CA ASP A 288 6.98 11.87 -32.92
C ASP A 288 7.49 12.51 -31.62
N MET A 289 6.60 12.73 -30.64
CA MET A 289 6.97 13.26 -29.34
C MET A 289 7.80 12.25 -28.54
N LEU A 290 7.42 10.95 -28.57
CA LEU A 290 8.22 9.90 -27.95
C LEU A 290 9.62 9.80 -28.57
N VAL A 291 9.71 9.88 -29.90
CA VAL A 291 11.01 9.82 -30.59
C VAL A 291 11.88 11.04 -30.23
N ARG A 292 11.29 12.23 -30.19
CA ARG A 292 11.98 13.46 -29.81
C ARG A 292 12.49 13.42 -28.36
N GLU A 293 11.67 12.93 -27.44
CA GLU A 293 12.01 12.84 -26.02
C GLU A 293 12.71 11.53 -25.65
N ALA A 294 13.07 10.66 -26.60
CA ALA A 294 13.67 9.35 -26.32
C ALA A 294 14.96 9.46 -25.48
N TRP A 295 15.80 10.46 -25.77
CA TRP A 295 17.02 10.72 -25.00
C TRP A 295 16.72 11.24 -23.57
N PRO A 296 15.89 12.29 -23.39
CA PRO A 296 15.34 12.68 -22.08
C PRO A 296 14.72 11.53 -21.28
N ILE A 297 13.95 10.66 -21.93
CA ILE A 297 13.33 9.48 -21.30
C ILE A 297 14.41 8.54 -20.77
N LEU A 298 15.41 8.20 -21.59
CA LEU A 298 16.51 7.33 -21.18
C LEU A 298 17.28 7.92 -19.99
N LEU A 299 17.60 9.21 -20.05
CA LEU A 299 18.26 9.92 -18.96
C LEU A 299 17.41 9.94 -17.69
N ALA A 300 16.10 10.16 -17.80
CA ALA A 300 15.17 10.11 -16.67
C ALA A 300 15.09 8.70 -16.06
N VAL A 301 15.13 7.63 -16.86
CA VAL A 301 15.21 6.25 -16.37
C VAL A 301 16.51 6.03 -15.60
N VAL A 302 17.65 6.47 -16.13
CA VAL A 302 18.94 6.34 -15.44
C VAL A 302 18.94 7.14 -14.13
N ALA A 303 18.47 8.39 -14.16
CA ALA A 303 18.38 9.27 -13.00
C ALA A 303 17.51 8.66 -11.89
N LEU A 304 16.34 8.13 -12.26
CA LEU A 304 15.42 7.45 -11.37
C LEU A 304 16.10 6.26 -10.66
N HIS A 305 16.81 5.42 -11.41
CA HIS A 305 17.46 4.23 -10.85
C HIS A 305 18.68 4.55 -10.00
N ALA A 306 19.46 5.55 -10.42
CA ALA A 306 20.58 6.05 -9.63
C ALA A 306 20.08 6.63 -8.31
N GLY A 307 19.05 7.49 -8.35
CA GLY A 307 18.43 8.06 -7.16
C GLY A 307 17.88 6.99 -6.22
N ARG A 308 17.17 5.99 -6.76
CA ARG A 308 16.66 4.86 -5.99
C ARG A 308 17.78 4.04 -5.37
N ALA A 309 18.86 3.76 -6.10
CA ALA A 309 20.00 3.02 -5.59
C ALA A 309 20.64 3.76 -4.41
N VAL A 310 20.92 5.06 -4.58
CA VAL A 310 21.47 5.90 -3.51
C VAL A 310 20.57 5.88 -2.28
N ALA A 311 19.26 6.09 -2.46
CA ALA A 311 18.30 6.07 -1.36
C ALA A 311 18.28 4.72 -0.63
N VAL A 312 18.13 3.62 -1.36
CA VAL A 312 18.00 2.28 -0.77
C VAL A 312 19.27 1.87 -0.03
N TYR A 313 20.45 1.99 -0.65
CA TYR A 313 21.69 1.56 -0.01
C TYR A 313 22.07 2.47 1.17
N LEU A 314 21.82 3.78 1.08
CA LEU A 314 22.12 4.70 2.17
C LEU A 314 21.19 4.47 3.37
N CYS A 315 19.87 4.39 3.14
CA CYS A 315 18.90 4.18 4.21
C CYS A 315 19.08 2.81 4.88
N PHE A 316 19.32 1.74 4.10
CA PHE A 316 19.56 0.43 4.68
C PHE A 316 20.96 0.25 5.26
N GLY A 317 21.96 0.95 4.74
CA GLY A 317 23.28 1.05 5.37
C GLY A 317 23.19 1.68 6.76
N ALA A 318 22.45 2.79 6.89
CA ALA A 318 22.19 3.42 8.18
C ALA A 318 21.46 2.50 9.16
N LEU A 319 20.43 1.77 8.69
CA LEU A 319 19.71 0.78 9.51
C LEU A 319 20.59 -0.43 9.90
N HIS A 320 21.54 -0.81 9.06
CA HIS A 320 22.50 -1.88 9.37
C HIS A 320 23.38 -1.49 10.56
N LEU A 321 23.81 -0.22 10.63
CA LEU A 321 24.58 0.30 11.78
C LEU A 321 23.78 0.27 13.09
N SER A 322 22.44 0.33 13.02
CA SER A 322 21.55 0.22 14.17
C SER A 322 21.13 -1.23 14.50
N GLY A 323 21.82 -2.24 13.95
CA GLY A 323 21.57 -3.66 14.23
C GLY A 323 20.37 -4.27 13.50
N GLN A 324 19.73 -3.54 12.57
CA GLN A 324 18.51 -3.95 11.88
C GLN A 324 18.70 -4.03 10.37
N GLY A 325 19.78 -4.70 9.96
CA GLY A 325 20.16 -4.85 8.57
C GLY A 325 19.09 -5.54 7.72
N VAL A 326 18.78 -4.93 6.57
CA VAL A 326 18.05 -5.60 5.49
C VAL A 326 19.06 -6.36 4.63
N PRO A 327 18.85 -7.66 4.34
CA PRO A 327 19.79 -8.44 3.52
C PRO A 327 20.09 -7.77 2.18
N TRP A 328 21.36 -7.77 1.76
CA TRP A 328 21.80 -7.10 0.52
C TRP A 328 20.98 -7.52 -0.73
N ARG A 329 20.61 -8.81 -0.82
CA ARG A 329 19.72 -9.32 -1.88
C ARG A 329 18.36 -8.61 -1.88
N TRP A 330 17.78 -8.33 -0.72
CA TRP A 330 16.51 -7.61 -0.64
C TRP A 330 16.66 -6.17 -1.09
N GLN A 331 17.80 -5.53 -0.79
CA GLN A 331 18.09 -4.16 -1.25
C GLN A 331 18.11 -4.09 -2.79
N HIS A 332 18.75 -5.06 -3.46
CA HIS A 332 18.71 -5.17 -4.92
C HIS A 332 17.30 -5.38 -5.47
N VAL A 333 16.46 -6.17 -4.78
CA VAL A 333 15.04 -6.32 -5.15
C VAL A 333 14.30 -4.99 -5.02
N MET A 334 14.56 -4.18 -3.99
CA MET A 334 13.94 -2.87 -3.79
C MET A 334 14.39 -1.83 -4.83
N VAL A 335 15.64 -1.92 -5.32
CA VAL A 335 16.14 -1.05 -6.40
C VAL A 335 15.56 -1.47 -7.74
N PHE A 336 15.60 -2.76 -8.07
CA PHE A 336 15.10 -3.29 -9.35
C PHE A 336 13.56 -3.28 -9.42
N GLY A 337 12.88 -3.31 -8.27
CA GLY A 337 11.41 -3.25 -8.14
C GLY A 337 10.82 -1.86 -8.28
N ASN A 338 11.63 -0.86 -8.65
CA ASN A 338 11.19 0.53 -8.84
C ASN A 338 10.43 0.73 -10.17
N VAL A 339 9.37 -0.04 -10.34
CA VAL A 339 8.49 0.01 -11.51
C VAL A 339 7.57 1.22 -11.40
N LYS A 340 7.31 1.92 -12.51
CA LYS A 340 6.31 2.98 -12.58
C LYS A 340 5.02 2.46 -13.18
N GLY A 341 3.91 3.10 -12.86
CA GLY A 341 2.60 2.66 -13.32
C GLY A 341 1.54 3.74 -13.26
N ALA A 342 0.29 3.31 -13.17
CA ALA A 342 -0.87 4.16 -13.38
C ALA A 342 -0.94 5.36 -12.41
N LEU A 343 -0.47 5.22 -11.17
CA LEU A 343 -0.52 6.32 -10.21
C LEU A 343 0.43 7.47 -10.59
N SER A 344 1.63 7.18 -11.10
CA SER A 344 2.54 8.19 -11.66
C SER A 344 1.92 8.88 -12.89
N MET A 345 1.22 8.10 -13.71
CA MET A 345 0.49 8.63 -14.88
C MET A 345 -0.68 9.54 -14.47
N ALA A 346 -1.44 9.14 -13.45
CA ALA A 346 -2.51 9.95 -12.90
C ALA A 346 -1.95 11.27 -12.33
N ALA A 347 -0.85 11.20 -11.58
CA ALA A 347 -0.22 12.38 -10.99
C ALA A 347 0.22 13.41 -12.05
N VAL A 348 0.85 12.97 -13.16
CA VAL A 348 1.27 13.90 -14.23
C VAL A 348 0.07 14.44 -15.02
N LEU A 349 -0.98 13.64 -15.23
CA LEU A 349 -2.18 14.10 -15.92
C LEU A 349 -3.01 15.07 -15.08
N ALA A 350 -3.00 14.92 -13.75
CA ALA A 350 -3.65 15.81 -12.80
C ALA A 350 -2.97 17.18 -12.69
N LEU A 351 -1.81 17.40 -13.32
CA LEU A 351 -1.17 18.70 -13.34
C LEU A 351 -2.02 19.73 -14.11
N PRO A 352 -2.18 20.96 -13.57
CA PRO A 352 -2.89 22.04 -14.27
C PRO A 352 -2.27 22.34 -15.63
N HIS A 353 -3.11 22.71 -16.61
CA HIS A 353 -2.65 23.06 -17.96
C HIS A 353 -1.71 24.28 -18.01
N THR A 354 -1.69 25.09 -16.94
CA THR A 354 -0.81 26.25 -16.78
C THR A 354 0.63 25.89 -16.40
N ILE A 355 0.91 24.63 -16.04
CA ILE A 355 2.25 24.19 -15.69
C ILE A 355 3.17 24.25 -16.94
N PRO A 356 4.30 24.97 -16.87
CA PRO A 356 5.27 24.99 -17.95
C PRO A 356 5.85 23.58 -18.16
N TYR A 357 6.15 23.24 -19.42
CA TYR A 357 6.67 21.92 -19.81
C TYR A 357 5.74 20.74 -19.51
N ARG A 358 4.44 20.95 -19.22
CA ARG A 358 3.49 19.88 -18.89
C ARG A 358 3.48 18.75 -19.92
N GLU A 359 3.40 19.07 -21.21
CA GLU A 359 3.41 18.07 -22.28
C GLU A 359 4.70 17.24 -22.24
N ARG A 360 5.85 17.91 -22.09
CA ARG A 360 7.16 17.26 -21.97
C ARG A 360 7.24 16.35 -20.74
N LEU A 361 6.68 16.78 -19.60
CA LEU A 361 6.58 15.96 -18.39
C LEU A 361 5.72 14.71 -18.64
N ILE A 362 4.57 14.84 -19.32
CA ILE A 362 3.71 13.70 -19.67
C ILE A 362 4.47 12.70 -20.54
N ALA A 363 5.20 13.17 -21.56
CA ALA A 363 6.00 12.32 -22.43
C ALA A 363 7.13 11.60 -21.68
N ILE A 364 7.86 12.31 -20.82
CA ILE A 364 8.94 11.70 -20.02
C ILE A 364 8.37 10.66 -19.05
N VAL A 365 7.32 11.00 -18.29
CA VAL A 365 6.72 10.11 -17.28
C VAL A 365 6.12 8.87 -17.94
N PHE A 366 5.45 9.03 -19.09
CA PHE A 366 4.98 7.89 -19.86
C PHE A 366 6.12 7.04 -20.40
N GLY A 367 7.14 7.66 -21.01
CA GLY A 367 8.29 6.94 -21.55
C GLY A 367 9.04 6.15 -20.48
N VAL A 368 9.25 6.75 -19.31
CA VAL A 368 9.83 6.08 -18.14
C VAL A 368 8.94 4.92 -17.69
N THR A 369 7.62 5.12 -17.66
CA THR A 369 6.66 4.06 -17.31
C THR A 369 6.67 2.91 -18.30
N LEU A 370 6.71 3.19 -19.61
CA LEU A 370 6.86 2.21 -20.67
C LEU A 370 8.16 1.41 -20.51
N VAL A 371 9.30 2.10 -20.35
CA VAL A 371 10.60 1.45 -20.21
C VAL A 371 10.65 0.60 -18.94
N THR A 372 10.20 1.10 -17.80
CA THR A 372 10.23 0.37 -16.52
C THR A 372 9.30 -0.86 -16.53
N LEU A 373 8.10 -0.74 -17.10
CA LEU A 373 7.20 -1.88 -17.28
C LEU A 373 7.80 -2.95 -18.22
N LEU A 374 8.42 -2.55 -19.33
CA LEU A 374 8.99 -3.49 -20.29
C LEU A 374 10.27 -4.16 -19.79
N THR A 375 11.17 -3.38 -19.19
CA THR A 375 12.52 -3.81 -18.83
C THR A 375 12.63 -4.36 -17.41
N GLN A 376 11.66 -4.07 -16.53
CA GLN A 376 11.70 -4.52 -15.13
C GLN A 376 10.53 -5.41 -14.77
N ALA A 377 9.29 -5.00 -15.04
CA ALA A 377 8.12 -5.78 -14.61
C ALA A 377 8.05 -7.17 -15.26
N LEU A 378 8.31 -7.25 -16.58
CA LEU A 378 8.35 -8.52 -17.33
C LEU A 378 9.44 -9.50 -16.84
N PRO A 379 10.73 -9.10 -16.74
CA PRO A 379 11.78 -9.98 -16.26
C PRO A 379 11.85 -10.10 -14.73
N PHE A 380 11.02 -9.38 -13.96
CA PHE A 380 11.12 -9.32 -12.50
C PHE A 380 11.14 -10.71 -11.85
N ARG A 381 10.26 -11.60 -12.30
CA ARG A 381 10.24 -13.00 -11.86
C ARG A 381 11.59 -13.70 -12.04
N ARG A 382 12.19 -13.56 -13.23
CA ARG A 382 13.49 -14.16 -13.55
C ARG A 382 14.61 -13.55 -12.72
N PHE A 383 14.53 -12.24 -12.49
CA PHE A 383 15.47 -11.52 -11.62
C PHE A 383 15.44 -12.05 -10.18
N LEU A 384 14.25 -12.31 -9.61
CA LEU A 384 14.14 -12.88 -8.25
C LEU A 384 14.75 -14.28 -8.12
N THR A 385 14.56 -15.12 -9.14
CA THR A 385 15.16 -16.47 -9.18
C THR A 385 16.67 -16.41 -9.36
N TRP A 386 17.15 -15.52 -10.23
CA TRP A 386 18.57 -15.32 -10.48
C TRP A 386 19.30 -14.80 -9.24
N LEU A 387 18.68 -13.88 -8.51
CA LEU A 387 19.24 -13.31 -7.28
C LEU A 387 19.18 -14.29 -6.09
N GLY A 388 18.52 -15.45 -6.23
CA GLY A 388 18.38 -16.45 -5.18
C GLY A 388 17.56 -15.97 -3.98
N VAL A 389 16.62 -15.05 -4.21
CA VAL A 389 15.62 -14.64 -3.21
C VAL A 389 14.44 -15.62 -3.23
N ALA A 390 14.13 -16.15 -4.42
CA ALA A 390 13.25 -17.28 -4.62
C ALA A 390 13.72 -18.50 -3.80
N GLY A 391 12.89 -19.00 -2.88
CA GLY A 391 13.21 -20.19 -2.08
C GLY A 391 13.66 -19.92 -0.63
N HIS A 392 13.76 -18.65 -0.20
CA HIS A 392 13.83 -18.28 1.22
C HIS A 392 12.44 -18.00 1.82
N ALA A 393 11.37 -18.37 1.12
CA ALA A 393 10.04 -18.37 1.73
C ALA A 393 10.05 -19.30 2.94
N ASP A 394 9.29 -18.93 3.96
CA ASP A 394 9.06 -19.76 5.14
C ASP A 394 8.83 -21.21 4.67
N ASP A 395 9.49 -22.18 5.32
CA ASP A 395 9.41 -23.60 4.99
C ASP A 395 7.94 -23.97 4.70
N PRO A 396 7.59 -24.64 3.58
CA PRO A 396 6.19 -24.99 3.27
C PRO A 396 5.46 -25.64 4.46
N THR A 397 6.19 -26.37 5.30
CA THR A 397 5.65 -26.95 6.54
C THR A 397 5.28 -25.91 7.60
N VAL A 398 6.00 -24.79 7.66
CA VAL A 398 5.71 -23.61 8.50
C VAL A 398 4.46 -22.88 8.01
N ASP A 399 4.34 -22.62 6.71
CA ASP A 399 3.17 -21.94 6.15
C ASP A 399 1.90 -22.79 6.32
N GLU A 400 1.99 -24.09 6.07
CA GLU A 400 0.89 -25.03 6.31
C GLU A 400 0.51 -25.07 7.79
N SER A 401 1.49 -25.12 8.69
CA SER A 401 1.25 -25.08 10.14
C SER A 401 0.62 -23.76 10.58
N ARG A 402 1.02 -22.60 10.03
CA ARG A 402 0.37 -21.31 10.30
C ARG A 402 -1.08 -21.30 9.82
N ALA A 403 -1.35 -21.81 8.62
CA ALA A 403 -2.71 -21.89 8.08
C ALA A 403 -3.61 -22.75 8.99
N VAL A 404 -3.14 -23.92 9.42
CA VAL A 404 -3.83 -24.79 10.37
C VAL A 404 -4.07 -24.06 11.70
N LEU A 405 -3.06 -23.36 12.24
CA LEU A 405 -3.19 -22.62 13.49
C LEU A 405 -4.26 -21.53 13.42
N ILE A 406 -4.26 -20.73 12.36
CA ILE A 406 -5.23 -19.64 12.15
C ILE A 406 -6.64 -20.21 12.00
N ALA A 407 -6.81 -21.23 11.15
CA ALA A 407 -8.09 -21.87 10.92
C ALA A 407 -8.65 -22.50 12.20
N ALA A 408 -7.84 -23.26 12.94
CA ALA A 408 -8.28 -23.93 14.16
C ALA A 408 -8.64 -22.93 15.28
N ARG A 409 -7.87 -21.85 15.45
CA ARG A 409 -8.21 -20.78 16.42
C ARG A 409 -9.51 -20.07 16.06
N ARG A 410 -9.73 -19.75 14.78
CA ARG A 410 -10.97 -19.10 14.37
C ARG A 410 -12.18 -20.03 14.50
N ALA A 411 -12.00 -21.31 14.17
CA ALA A 411 -13.02 -22.33 14.37
C ALA A 411 -13.39 -22.50 15.86
N GLN A 412 -12.43 -22.40 16.80
CA GLN A 412 -12.74 -22.41 18.23
C GLN A 412 -13.58 -21.21 18.67
N LEU A 413 -13.26 -19.99 18.20
CA LEU A 413 -14.05 -18.80 18.53
C LEU A 413 -15.48 -18.90 18.03
N GLU A 414 -15.67 -19.39 16.80
CA GLU A 414 -16.99 -19.61 16.23
C GLU A 414 -17.75 -20.72 16.97
N LEU A 415 -17.05 -21.79 17.37
CA LEU A 415 -17.63 -22.87 18.14
C LEU A 415 -18.14 -22.38 19.51
N ASP A 416 -17.42 -21.48 20.18
CA ASP A 416 -17.86 -20.84 21.41
C ASP A 416 -19.12 -19.97 21.19
N HIS A 417 -19.19 -19.25 20.06
CA HIS A 417 -20.39 -18.50 19.66
C HIS A 417 -21.60 -19.41 19.41
N LEU A 418 -21.42 -20.51 18.67
CA LEU A 418 -22.49 -21.47 18.39
C LEU A 418 -23.04 -22.12 19.67
N LEU A 419 -22.17 -22.41 20.65
CA LEU A 419 -22.60 -22.92 21.96
C LEU A 419 -23.39 -21.85 22.72
N ALA A 420 -22.93 -20.59 22.72
CA ALA A 420 -23.63 -19.49 23.37
C ALA A 420 -25.00 -19.21 22.74
N ALA A 421 -25.13 -19.40 21.43
CA ALA A 421 -26.39 -19.28 20.68
C ALA A 421 -27.33 -20.49 20.87
N GLY A 422 -26.89 -21.56 21.56
CA GLY A 422 -27.67 -22.78 21.73
C GLY A 422 -27.80 -23.64 20.47
N LEU A 423 -26.99 -23.39 19.44
CA LEU A 423 -27.05 -24.08 18.15
C LEU A 423 -26.30 -25.42 18.16
N ILE A 424 -25.45 -25.66 19.16
CA ILE A 424 -24.72 -26.92 19.35
C ILE A 424 -24.80 -27.38 20.81
N SER A 425 -24.73 -28.70 21.02
CA SER A 425 -24.72 -29.28 22.37
C SER A 425 -23.36 -29.08 23.07
N ARG A 426 -23.34 -29.11 24.41
CA ARG A 426 -22.08 -29.06 25.18
C ARG A 426 -21.15 -30.23 24.85
N GLN A 427 -21.70 -31.40 24.53
CA GLN A 427 -20.92 -32.58 24.15
C GLN A 427 -20.24 -32.35 22.79
N GLU A 428 -21.00 -31.90 21.79
CA GLU A 428 -20.47 -31.62 20.45
C GLU A 428 -19.46 -30.47 20.46
N HIS A 429 -19.69 -29.45 21.28
CA HIS A 429 -18.71 -28.40 21.54
C HIS A 429 -17.41 -28.97 22.11
N ALA A 430 -17.47 -29.80 23.15
CA ALA A 430 -16.28 -30.37 23.77
C ALA A 430 -15.47 -31.25 22.79
N GLU A 431 -16.14 -32.08 22.00
CA GLU A 431 -15.52 -32.96 21.00
C GLU A 431 -14.82 -32.17 19.88
N ARG A 432 -15.51 -31.18 19.30
CA ARG A 432 -14.95 -30.32 18.25
C ARG A 432 -13.82 -29.44 18.79
N ARG A 433 -13.98 -28.89 20.01
CA ARG A 433 -12.96 -28.07 20.67
C ARG A 433 -11.68 -28.86 20.91
N ALA A 434 -11.78 -30.11 21.36
CA ALA A 434 -10.63 -30.99 21.56
C ALA A 434 -9.88 -31.31 20.24
N THR A 435 -10.61 -31.39 19.13
CA THR A 435 -10.00 -31.58 17.79
C THR A 435 -9.22 -30.34 17.37
N TYR A 436 -9.84 -29.16 17.42
CA TYR A 436 -9.12 -27.91 17.11
C TYR A 436 -7.95 -27.64 18.07
N GLN A 437 -8.07 -28.02 19.35
CA GLN A 437 -6.98 -27.89 20.32
C GLN A 437 -5.76 -28.75 19.93
N ARG A 438 -5.99 -29.96 19.39
CA ARG A 438 -4.92 -30.83 18.88
C ARG A 438 -4.22 -30.21 17.67
N ASP A 439 -5.00 -29.65 16.75
CA ASP A 439 -4.47 -28.99 15.56
C ASP A 439 -3.63 -27.76 15.92
N ILE A 440 -4.09 -26.94 16.88
CA ILE A 440 -3.35 -25.80 17.44
C ILE A 440 -2.02 -26.25 18.03
N ILE A 441 -2.03 -27.25 18.91
CA ILE A 441 -0.81 -27.75 19.57
C ILE A 441 0.16 -28.34 18.55
N GLY A 442 -0.34 -29.07 17.55
CA GLY A 442 0.45 -29.64 16.47
C GLY A 442 1.15 -28.56 15.65
N ALA A 443 0.38 -27.57 15.21
CA ALA A 443 0.90 -26.42 14.47
C ALA A 443 1.92 -25.61 15.29
N GLU A 444 1.63 -25.29 16.55
CA GLU A 444 2.55 -24.55 17.43
C GLU A 444 3.88 -25.27 17.62
N ARG A 445 3.87 -26.61 17.72
CA ARG A 445 5.12 -27.41 17.81
C ARG A 445 5.96 -27.32 16.55
N THR A 446 5.34 -27.41 15.37
CA THR A 446 6.04 -27.28 14.08
C THR A 446 6.64 -25.88 13.90
N LEU A 447 5.88 -24.84 14.29
CA LEU A 447 6.35 -23.46 14.24
C LEU A 447 7.52 -23.22 15.20
N ARG A 448 7.44 -23.74 16.43
CA ARG A 448 8.54 -23.68 17.41
C ARG A 448 9.80 -24.38 16.92
N ARG A 449 9.68 -25.55 16.30
CA ARG A 449 10.82 -26.31 15.76
C ARG A 449 11.54 -25.58 14.63
N SER A 450 10.83 -24.73 13.90
CA SER A 450 11.35 -24.05 12.72
C SER A 450 12.05 -22.72 13.04
N GLY A 451 12.25 -22.40 14.33
CA GLY A 451 12.86 -21.13 14.76
C GLY A 451 11.99 -19.89 14.49
N VAL A 452 10.73 -20.08 14.06
CA VAL A 452 9.74 -19.01 14.02
C VAL A 452 9.27 -18.83 15.45
N ASP A 453 9.93 -17.92 16.17
CA ASP A 453 9.65 -17.61 17.57
C ASP A 453 8.15 -17.38 17.79
N SER A 454 7.47 -18.42 18.29
CA SER A 454 6.25 -18.26 19.05
C SER A 454 6.67 -17.53 20.30
N HIS A 455 6.51 -16.20 20.30
CA HIS A 455 6.86 -15.33 21.41
C HIS A 455 6.24 -15.89 22.68
N GLY A 456 7.07 -16.55 23.50
CA GLY A 456 6.73 -16.87 24.89
C GLY A 456 6.59 -15.59 25.73
N ASP A 457 7.18 -14.50 25.24
CA ASP A 457 7.34 -13.25 26.00
C ASP A 457 6.15 -12.28 25.86
N VAL A 458 5.32 -12.41 24.81
CA VAL A 458 4.11 -11.56 24.62
C VAL A 458 2.86 -12.19 25.25
N VAL A 459 2.86 -13.51 25.44
CA VAL A 459 1.70 -14.24 25.96
C VAL A 459 1.42 -13.90 27.42
N ARG A 460 2.48 -13.72 28.23
CA ARG A 460 2.33 -13.47 29.66
C ARG A 460 1.74 -12.08 29.95
N PRO A 461 2.23 -10.96 29.37
CA PRO A 461 1.60 -9.65 29.53
C PRO A 461 0.18 -9.59 28.96
N ALA A 462 -0.08 -10.24 27.82
CA ALA A 462 -1.42 -10.27 27.22
C ALA A 462 -2.44 -11.05 28.07
N ILE A 463 -2.06 -12.19 28.66
CA ILE A 463 -2.91 -12.95 29.58
C ILE A 463 -3.16 -12.14 30.86
N LEU A 464 -2.13 -11.51 31.43
CA LEU A 464 -2.27 -10.68 32.63
C LEU A 464 -3.16 -9.46 32.37
N THR A 465 -3.06 -8.85 31.18
CA THR A 465 -3.93 -7.74 30.75
C THR A 465 -5.38 -8.20 30.56
N ALA A 466 -5.59 -9.38 29.99
CA ALA A 466 -6.93 -9.97 29.84
C ALA A 466 -7.56 -10.32 31.21
N GLN A 467 -6.77 -10.85 32.15
CA GLN A 467 -7.21 -11.11 33.53
C GLN A 467 -7.58 -9.81 34.26
N LYS A 468 -6.76 -8.75 34.12
CA LYS A 468 -7.06 -7.42 34.65
C LYS A 468 -8.37 -6.87 34.10
N ALA A 469 -8.59 -6.98 32.80
CA ALA A 469 -9.81 -6.52 32.14
C ALA A 469 -11.07 -7.26 32.65
N ALA A 470 -10.98 -8.59 32.85
CA ALA A 470 -12.08 -9.39 33.37
C ALA A 470 -12.44 -9.02 34.83
N ILE A 471 -11.46 -8.75 35.68
CA ILE A 471 -11.67 -8.34 37.07
C ILE A 471 -12.31 -6.94 37.15
N LEU A 472 -11.86 -6.01 36.31
CA LEU A 472 -12.46 -4.66 36.23
C LEU A 472 -13.88 -4.69 35.66
N ASP A 473 -14.18 -5.61 34.74
CA ASP A 473 -15.54 -5.82 34.23
C ASP A 473 -16.45 -6.45 35.30
N ALA A 474 -15.96 -7.44 36.04
CA ALA A 474 -16.71 -8.04 37.16
C ALA A 474 -17.02 -7.02 38.27
N ALA A 475 -16.09 -6.11 38.56
CA ALA A 475 -16.30 -5.02 39.51
C ALA A 475 -17.36 -4.01 39.01
N ARG A 476 -17.28 -3.60 37.73
CA ARG A 476 -18.27 -2.71 37.11
C ARG A 476 -19.68 -3.29 37.07
N ARG A 477 -19.80 -4.61 36.95
CA ARG A 477 -21.08 -5.33 36.99
C ARG A 477 -21.57 -5.63 38.42
N GLY A 478 -20.85 -5.19 39.46
CA GLY A 478 -21.21 -5.43 40.86
C GLY A 478 -21.07 -6.87 41.33
N LEU A 479 -20.39 -7.74 40.55
CA LEU A 479 -20.18 -9.15 40.88
C LEU A 479 -19.11 -9.34 41.96
N ILE A 480 -18.22 -8.36 42.13
CA ILE A 480 -17.18 -8.31 43.17
C ILE A 480 -17.05 -6.88 43.72
N THR A 481 -16.60 -6.74 44.98
CA THR A 481 -16.42 -5.42 45.62
C THR A 481 -15.19 -4.69 45.08
N GLU A 482 -15.26 -3.35 44.95
CA GLU A 482 -14.14 -2.51 44.46
C GLU A 482 -12.85 -2.71 45.26
N ARG A 483 -12.95 -2.90 46.58
CA ARG A 483 -11.80 -3.18 47.43
C ARG A 483 -11.09 -4.49 47.05
N THR A 484 -11.84 -5.51 46.65
CA THR A 484 -11.32 -6.82 46.22
C THR A 484 -10.77 -6.75 44.79
N ALA A 485 -11.42 -6.01 43.90
CA ALA A 485 -10.91 -5.78 42.56
C ALA A 485 -9.59 -4.99 42.59
N GLY A 486 -9.48 -3.95 43.43
CA GLY A 486 -8.29 -3.13 43.56
C GLY A 486 -7.05 -3.90 44.05
N SER A 487 -7.20 -4.81 45.01
CA SER A 487 -6.08 -5.61 45.52
C SER A 487 -5.54 -6.60 44.48
N TYR A 488 -6.42 -7.22 43.70
CA TYR A 488 -6.04 -8.15 42.62
C TYR A 488 -5.43 -7.42 41.41
N VAL A 489 -5.97 -6.26 41.03
CA VAL A 489 -5.42 -5.44 39.96
C VAL A 489 -4.00 -4.95 40.31
N ALA A 490 -3.77 -4.53 41.55
CA ALA A 490 -2.44 -4.11 42.02
C ALA A 490 -1.42 -5.26 42.07
N ALA A 491 -1.87 -6.51 42.25
CA ALA A 491 -1.01 -7.68 42.16
C ALA A 491 -0.67 -8.02 40.70
N LEU A 492 -1.65 -7.95 39.80
CA LEU A 492 -1.45 -8.16 38.35
C LEU A 492 -0.55 -7.08 37.74
N ASP A 493 -0.69 -5.82 38.16
CA ASP A 493 0.15 -4.72 37.68
C ASP A 493 1.63 -4.90 38.07
N ARG A 494 1.90 -5.44 39.27
CA ARG A 494 3.28 -5.83 39.65
C ARG A 494 3.82 -6.95 38.77
N GLN A 495 3.02 -7.97 38.47
CA GLN A 495 3.43 -9.07 37.59
C GLN A 495 3.65 -8.63 36.13
N ILE A 496 2.88 -7.64 35.65
CA ILE A 496 3.08 -7.05 34.32
C ILE A 496 4.39 -6.25 34.27
N LEU A 497 4.69 -5.49 35.33
CA LEU A 497 5.94 -4.73 35.44
C LEU A 497 7.17 -5.64 35.58
N GLU A 498 7.09 -6.71 36.37
CA GLU A 498 8.14 -7.72 36.52
C GLU A 498 8.40 -8.45 35.19
N ALA A 499 7.34 -8.79 34.45
CA ALA A 499 7.45 -9.40 33.13
C ALA A 499 8.10 -8.48 32.08
N GLY A 500 7.95 -7.16 32.22
CA GLY A 500 8.63 -6.16 31.36
C GLY A 500 10.04 -5.78 31.83
N ALA A 501 10.43 -6.09 33.08
CA ALA A 501 11.76 -5.77 33.62
C ALA A 501 12.81 -6.86 33.31
N ASP A 502 12.40 -8.14 33.29
CA ASP A 502 13.24 -9.26 32.79
C ASP A 502 13.62 -9.08 31.30
N GLU A 503 12.84 -8.28 30.57
CA GLU A 503 13.05 -7.88 29.16
C GLU A 503 14.32 -7.04 28.97
N HIS A 504 14.69 -6.19 29.94
CA HIS A 504 15.89 -5.33 29.83
C HIS A 504 17.19 -6.01 30.29
N LEU A 505 17.12 -6.98 31.20
CA LEU A 505 18.32 -7.68 31.70
C LEU A 505 18.80 -8.80 30.76
N THR A 506 17.94 -9.29 29.87
CA THR A 506 18.29 -10.32 28.88
C THR A 506 18.77 -9.74 27.53
N GLU A 507 18.45 -8.47 27.23
CA GLU A 507 19.00 -7.73 26.08
C GLU A 507 20.45 -7.27 26.30
N ASP A 508 20.86 -6.94 27.54
CA ASP A 508 22.24 -6.51 27.85
C ASP A 508 23.27 -7.67 27.95
N ALA A 509 22.81 -8.93 27.92
CA ALA A 509 23.66 -10.11 28.07
C ALA A 509 23.85 -10.93 26.78
N ARG A 510 23.37 -10.44 25.64
CA ARG A 510 23.54 -11.02 24.29
C ARG A 510 24.14 -10.00 23.34
#